data_AF-A0A5C8GE09-F1
#
_entry.id   AF-A0A5C8GE09-F1
#
_cell.length_a   1.000
_cell.length_b   1.000
_cell.length_c   1.000
_cell.angle_alpha   90.00
_cell.angle_beta   90.00
_cell.angle_gamma   90.00
#
_symmetry.space_group_name_H-M   'P 1'
#
loop_
_entity.id
_entity.type
_entity.pdbx_description
1 polymer ?
#
loop_
_entity_poly.entity_id
_entity_poly.type
_entity_poly.pdbx_seq_one_letter_code
_entity_poly.pdbx_strand_id
1 'polypeptide(L)'
;MKALDVARYLITLNDDECLLKEEKNDLSKLKIQKLLYYTQGYYSALYDEYLFDEEIEARKYGPVVKKVYDEFKRIEGNFVPTDKYKMEKDEIQKNG
;
A
#
# COMPACT_ATOMS: atom_id res chain seq x y z
N MET A 1 -5.25 5.76 -10.93
CA MET A 1 -5.64 5.41 -9.54
C MET A 1 -4.78 6.23 -8.56
N LYS A 2 -5.18 6.50 -7.30
CA LYS A 2 -4.27 7.18 -6.35
C LYS A 2 -3.38 6.16 -5.65
N ALA A 3 -2.13 6.52 -5.34
CA ALA A 3 -1.21 5.66 -4.60
C ALA A 3 -1.77 5.22 -3.22
N LEU A 4 -2.60 6.07 -2.61
CA LEU A 4 -3.26 5.74 -1.35
C LEU A 4 -4.31 4.62 -1.52
N ASP A 5 -5.01 4.59 -2.65
CA ASP A 5 -5.99 3.53 -2.93
C ASP A 5 -5.26 2.19 -3.15
N VAL A 6 -4.14 2.21 -3.89
CA VAL A 6 -3.24 1.04 -4.03
C VAL A 6 -2.74 0.57 -2.66
N ALA A 7 -2.34 1.50 -1.77
CA ALA A 7 -1.88 1.15 -0.43
C ALA A 7 -2.99 0.49 0.40
N ARG A 8 -4.22 1.00 0.37
CA ARG A 8 -5.37 0.40 1.06
C ARG A 8 -5.71 -0.98 0.49
N TYR A 9 -5.61 -1.15 -0.83
CA TYR A 9 -5.79 -2.45 -1.46
C TYR A 9 -4.74 -3.46 -0.97
N LEU A 10 -3.45 -3.09 -0.93
CA LEU A 10 -2.39 -3.94 -0.38
C LEU A 10 -2.60 -4.28 1.11
N ILE A 11 -3.11 -3.34 1.91
CA ILE A 11 -3.48 -3.58 3.31
C ILE A 11 -4.60 -4.62 3.39
N THR A 12 -5.60 -4.53 2.52
CA THR A 12 -6.73 -5.47 2.46
C THR A 12 -6.26 -6.86 2.09
N LEU A 13 -5.40 -6.99 1.06
CA LEU A 13 -4.81 -8.27 0.66
C LEU A 13 -4.01 -8.93 1.80
N ASN A 14 -3.22 -8.15 2.52
CA ASN A 14 -2.46 -8.65 3.66
C ASN A 14 -3.38 -9.10 4.81
N ASP A 15 -4.46 -8.35 5.10
CA ASP A 15 -5.44 -8.72 6.13
C ASP A 15 -6.11 -10.05 5.79
N ASP A 16 -6.59 -10.20 4.55
CA ASP A 16 -7.21 -11.43 4.06
C ASP A 16 -6.23 -12.62 4.13
N GLU A 17 -4.97 -12.43 3.73
CA GLU A 17 -3.93 -13.47 3.81
C GLU A 17 -3.63 -13.88 5.26
N CYS A 18 -3.54 -12.90 6.17
CA CYS A 18 -3.33 -13.15 7.59
C CYS A 18 -4.50 -13.94 8.19
N LEU A 19 -5.75 -13.59 7.85
CA LEU A 19 -6.95 -14.29 8.31
C LEU A 19 -6.98 -15.74 7.82
N LEU A 20 -6.62 -15.98 6.55
CA LEU A 20 -6.60 -17.32 5.96
C LEU A 20 -5.51 -18.23 6.58
N LYS A 21 -4.38 -17.66 6.97
CA LYS A 21 -3.23 -18.40 7.52
C LYS A 21 -3.16 -18.41 9.04
N GLU A 22 -4.09 -17.75 9.72
CA GLU A 22 -4.05 -17.49 11.17
C GLU A 22 -2.75 -16.79 11.62
N GLU A 23 -2.21 -15.93 10.77
CA GLU A 23 -0.98 -15.16 11.03
C GLU A 23 -1.29 -13.75 11.52
N LYS A 24 -0.31 -13.12 12.17
CA LYS A 24 -0.43 -11.73 12.60
C LYS A 24 -0.03 -10.80 11.47
N ASN A 25 -0.73 -9.67 11.38
CA ASN A 25 -0.35 -8.57 10.48
C ASN A 25 1.11 -8.16 10.71
N ASP A 26 1.91 -8.29 9.66
CA ASP A 26 3.32 -7.92 9.64
C ASP A 26 3.62 -6.71 8.73
N LEU A 27 2.56 -6.06 8.22
CA LEU A 27 2.62 -4.98 7.25
C LEU A 27 2.97 -3.66 7.93
N SER A 28 4.27 -3.37 7.94
CA SER A 28 4.80 -2.13 8.49
C SER A 28 4.61 -0.95 7.53
N LYS A 29 4.61 0.27 8.10
CA LYS A 29 4.61 1.53 7.34
C LYS A 29 5.70 1.56 6.26
N LEU A 30 6.87 0.97 6.53
CA LEU A 30 7.97 0.89 5.58
C LEU A 30 7.74 -0.18 4.50
N LYS A 31 7.17 -1.34 4.86
CA LYS A 31 6.84 -2.38 3.87
C LYS A 31 5.84 -1.85 2.84
N ILE A 32 4.84 -1.07 3.25
CA ILE A 32 3.88 -0.44 2.34
C ILE A 32 4.60 0.42 1.29
N GLN A 33 5.59 1.22 1.70
CA GLN A 33 6.33 2.07 0.77
C GLN A 33 7.13 1.25 -0.27
N LYS A 34 7.73 0.13 0.18
CA LYS A 34 8.42 -0.81 -0.73
C LYS A 34 7.44 -1.49 -1.69
N LEU A 35 6.28 -1.91 -1.20
CA LEU A 35 5.26 -2.53 -2.04
C LEU A 35 4.76 -1.56 -3.11
N LEU A 36 4.47 -0.29 -2.76
CA LEU A 36 4.08 0.73 -3.76
C LEU A 36 5.14 0.89 -4.85
N TYR A 37 6.42 0.91 -4.49
CA TYR A 37 7.51 0.96 -5.45
C TYR A 37 7.54 -0.26 -6.37
N TYR A 38 7.42 -1.46 -5.82
CA TYR A 38 7.38 -2.68 -6.64
C TYR A 38 6.13 -2.75 -7.52
N THR A 39 4.96 -2.39 -7.00
CA THR A 39 3.71 -2.36 -7.76
C THR A 39 3.80 -1.38 -8.92
N GLN A 40 4.30 -0.15 -8.70
CA GLN A 40 4.49 0.84 -9.77
C GLN A 40 5.48 0.34 -10.82
N GLY A 41 6.64 -0.16 -10.40
CA GLY A 41 7.68 -0.62 -11.32
C GLY A 41 7.25 -1.82 -12.15
N TYR A 42 6.55 -2.78 -11.53
CA TYR A 42 6.04 -3.96 -12.23
C TYR A 42 4.90 -3.60 -13.19
N TYR A 43 3.98 -2.73 -12.78
CA TYR A 43 2.91 -2.24 -13.65
C TYR A 43 3.48 -1.48 -14.86
N SER A 44 4.42 -0.57 -14.63
CA SER A 44 5.08 0.19 -15.69
C SER A 44 5.84 -0.71 -16.67
N ALA A 45 6.52 -1.75 -16.19
CA ALA A 45 7.19 -2.71 -17.06
C ALA A 45 6.22 -3.52 -17.95
N LEU A 46 4.99 -3.76 -17.49
CA LEU A 46 4.01 -4.57 -18.22
C LEU A 46 3.13 -3.75 -19.17
N TYR A 47 2.78 -2.53 -18.79
CA TYR A 47 1.77 -1.73 -19.48
C TYR A 47 2.33 -0.45 -20.11
N ASP A 48 3.62 -0.15 -19.91
CA ASP A 48 4.28 1.09 -20.34
C ASP A 48 3.59 2.36 -19.80
N GLU A 49 2.89 2.21 -18.66
CA GLU A 49 2.11 3.25 -18.00
C GLU A 49 2.36 3.26 -16.48
N TYR A 50 2.04 4.37 -15.81
CA TYR A 50 2.12 4.49 -14.36
C TYR A 50 0.78 4.12 -13.71
N LEU A 51 0.79 3.26 -12.68
CA LEU A 51 -0.44 2.87 -11.98
C LEU A 51 -1.05 4.05 -11.19
N PHE A 52 -0.17 4.88 -10.65
CA PHE A 52 -0.49 6.13 -9.98
C PHE A 52 0.51 7.23 -10.34
N ASP A 53 0.06 8.49 -10.29
CA ASP A 53 0.85 9.67 -10.68
C ASP A 53 1.68 10.25 -9.53
N GLU A 54 1.42 9.86 -8.28
CA GLU A 54 2.18 10.38 -7.14
C GLU A 54 3.67 9.98 -7.20
N GLU A 55 4.54 10.96 -6.99
CA GLU A 55 6.00 10.76 -7.05
C GLU A 55 6.50 9.78 -5.97
N ILE A 56 7.43 8.91 -6.38
CA ILE A 56 8.19 8.05 -5.49
C ILE A 56 9.56 8.68 -5.23
N GLU A 57 9.75 9.21 -4.02
CA GLU A 57 10.97 9.88 -3.64
C GLU A 57 12.03 8.89 -3.12
N ALA A 58 13.26 8.97 -3.62
CA ALA A 58 14.39 8.20 -3.08
C ALA A 58 14.86 8.81 -1.74
N ARG A 59 14.56 8.15 -0.62
CA ARG A 59 14.96 8.60 0.73
C ARG A 59 15.90 7.60 1.41
N LYS A 60 16.48 8.02 2.54
CA LYS A 60 17.49 7.27 3.32
C LYS A 60 17.14 5.79 3.60
N TYR A 61 15.86 5.49 3.81
CA TYR A 61 15.39 4.15 4.19
C TYR A 61 14.64 3.42 3.07
N GLY A 62 14.66 3.95 1.85
CA GLY A 62 14.01 3.38 0.69
C GLY A 62 13.11 4.38 -0.05
N PRO A 63 12.39 3.89 -1.07
CA PRO A 63 11.42 4.69 -1.82
C PRO A 63 10.29 5.15 -0.90
N VAL A 64 9.80 6.38 -1.10
CA VAL A 64 8.70 6.94 -0.32
C VAL A 64 7.73 7.69 -1.22
N VAL A 65 6.48 7.24 -1.28
CA VAL A 65 5.34 8.05 -1.73
C VAL A 65 4.92 8.93 -0.57
N LYS A 66 5.28 10.22 -0.64
CA LYS A 66 5.13 11.17 0.47
C LYS A 66 3.70 11.26 1.01
N LYS A 67 2.71 11.25 0.13
CA LYS A 67 1.30 11.31 0.50
C LYS A 67 0.86 10.11 1.34
N VAL A 68 1.30 8.90 0.97
CA VAL A 68 1.01 7.67 1.73
C VAL A 68 1.81 7.64 3.04
N TYR A 69 3.05 8.11 3.02
CA TYR A 69 3.84 8.24 4.25
C TYR A 69 3.17 9.20 5.24
N ASP A 70 2.73 10.37 4.77
CA ASP A 70 2.11 11.39 5.61
C ASP A 70 0.77 10.92 6.21
N GLU A 71 0.03 10.08 5.49
CA GLU A 71 -1.18 9.41 5.99
C GLU A 71 -0.85 8.48 7.17
N PHE A 72 0.17 7.62 7.03
CA PHE A 72 0.44 6.57 8.02
C PHE A 72 1.43 6.97 9.12
N LYS A 73 2.23 8.04 8.95
CA LYS A 73 3.28 8.41 9.92
C LYS A 73 2.75 8.71 11.33
N ARG A 74 1.50 9.18 11.43
CA ARG A 74 0.85 9.54 12.71
C ARG A 74 0.28 8.34 13.47
N ILE A 75 0.21 7.18 12.84
CA ILE A 75 -0.24 5.94 13.47
C ILE A 75 0.82 5.50 14.48
N GLU A 76 0.40 5.20 15.71
CA GLU A 76 1.25 4.65 16.75
C GLU A 76 1.80 3.27 16.36
N GLY A 77 3.03 2.98 16.76
CA GLY A 77 3.71 1.73 16.40
C GLY A 77 4.20 1.70 14.95
N ASN A 78 4.67 0.53 14.51
CA ASN A 78 5.26 0.34 13.18
C ASN A 78 4.32 -0.26 12.15
N PHE A 79 3.28 -0.97 12.60
CA PHE A 79 2.33 -1.70 11.77
C PHE A 79 1.09 -0.86 11.51
N VAL A 80 0.51 -0.97 10.32
CA VAL A 80 -0.74 -0.27 9.99
C VAL A 80 -1.93 -1.11 10.46
N PRO A 81 -2.83 -0.58 11.31
CA PRO A 81 -4.03 -1.29 11.74
C PRO A 81 -4.96 -1.52 10.55
N THR A 82 -5.14 -2.78 10.15
CA THR A 82 -5.88 -3.16 8.94
C THR A 82 -7.33 -2.69 8.97
N ASP A 83 -8.01 -2.82 10.11
CA ASP A 83 -9.42 -2.42 10.28
C ASP A 83 -9.74 -0.96 9.94
N LYS A 84 -8.76 -0.06 10.03
CA LYS A 84 -8.96 1.37 9.73
C LYS A 84 -8.71 1.75 8.27
N TYR A 85 -8.01 0.89 7.53
CA TYR A 85 -7.46 1.24 6.22
C TYR A 85 -7.73 0.20 5.13
N LYS A 86 -8.33 -0.94 5.48
CA LYS A 86 -8.85 -1.88 4.49
C LYS A 86 -10.00 -1.26 3.70
N MET A 87 -10.14 -1.70 2.47
CA MET A 87 -11.24 -1.32 1.58
C MET A 87 -12.37 -2.31 1.74
N GLU A 88 -13.61 -1.83 1.62
CA GLU A 88 -14.75 -2.74 1.50
C GLU A 88 -14.73 -3.42 0.12
N LYS A 89 -15.24 -4.65 0.04
CA LYS A 89 -15.24 -5.43 -1.22
C LYS A 89 -15.90 -4.69 -2.39
N ASP A 90 -16.92 -3.90 -2.08
CA ASP A 90 -17.66 -3.09 -3.07
C ASP A 90 -16.86 -1.87 -3.58
N GLU A 91 -15.84 -1.43 -2.85
CA GLU A 91 -14.94 -0.33 -3.26
C GLU A 91 -13.81 -0.82 -4.17
N ILE A 92 -13.41 -2.08 -4.02
CA ILE A 92 -12.35 -2.69 -4.84
C ILE A 92 -12.82 -2.85 -6.29
N GLN A 93 -14.08 -3.26 -6.50
CA GLN A 93 -14.65 -3.48 -7.84
C GLN A 93 -14.98 -2.19 -8.61
N LYS A 94 -15.04 -1.03 -7.93
CA LYS A 94 -15.30 0.27 -8.57
C LYS A 94 -14.04 0.99 -9.05
N ASN A 95 -12.87 0.55 -8.58
CA ASN A 95 -11.59 1.20 -8.83
C ASN A 95 -10.67 0.40 -9.77
N GLY A 96 -11.06 -0.82 -10.18
CA GLY A 96 -10.38 -1.65 -11.19
C GLY A 96 -11.11 -1.62 -12.51
#